data_AF-A0A934B4B9-F1
#
_entry.id   AF-A0A934B4B9-F1
#
_cell.length_a   1.000
_cell.length_b   1.000
_cell.length_c   1.000
_cell.angle_alpha   90.00
_cell.angle_beta   90.00
_cell.angle_gamma   90.00
#
_symmetry.space_group_name_H-M   'P 1'
#
loop_
_entity.id
_entity.type
_entity.pdbx_description
1 polymer ?
#
loop_
_entity_poly.entity_id
_entity_poly.type
_entity_poly.pdbx_seq_one_letter_code
_entity_poly.pdbx_strand_id
1 'polypeptide(L)'
;MKIKITTFTVPLLVLCTSALYAGVGGGVEVRESVDLPELLKFTAAFLLGISAVFGMGLAFAAKKYAVKEDPRVEQVSECLAHAHCGACGYPGCRQYAEAVVTNPDVKPNLCTPGGSASAEAVARITGKVAEKTEPKIARVFCQGGCSKSVRRFKYEGVKDCKAAILASGGDKACIYGCLGYGSCSRACPFGAISMSEDNLPVIDPVKCTACGVCAQTCPTKVIEILPMAKEVLVRCHSKDKGPVTKKNCQVGCIACGLCQKVCPYNAAKVENYLSRIDLDKCKVCGLCVTKCPTNAIVDYIPARPKAFVTEKCIGCHACAKVCPVSAASGELKKQHLIDQGKCIGCGICATKCPVAAITGTFNYPAVLLAYEAKQAAREKAKAEKEVTAEA
;
A
#
# COMPACT_ATOMS: atom_id res chain seq x y z
N MET A 1 38.18 -21.23 -8.53
CA MET A 1 38.46 -21.06 -7.09
C MET A 1 38.58 -22.45 -6.47
N LYS A 2 39.80 -22.87 -6.09
CA LYS A 2 40.07 -24.20 -5.52
C LYS A 2 39.57 -24.23 -4.06
N ILE A 3 38.52 -24.98 -3.78
CA ILE A 3 38.03 -25.19 -2.41
C ILE A 3 38.92 -26.25 -1.76
N LYS A 4 39.83 -25.82 -0.89
CA LYS A 4 40.57 -26.72 0.01
C LYS A 4 39.59 -27.21 1.07
N ILE A 5 39.24 -28.49 1.00
CA ILE A 5 38.53 -29.20 2.07
C ILE A 5 39.57 -29.48 3.15
N THR A 6 39.62 -28.61 4.16
CA THR A 6 40.36 -28.85 5.40
C THR A 6 39.63 -29.92 6.19
N THR A 7 40.20 -31.12 6.20
CA THR A 7 39.81 -32.24 7.05
C THR A 7 39.99 -31.83 8.52
N PHE A 8 38.91 -31.45 9.16
CA PHE A 8 38.84 -31.28 10.62
C PHE A 8 38.85 -32.69 11.22
N THR A 9 40.06 -33.20 11.51
CA THR A 9 40.25 -34.38 12.35
C THR A 9 39.78 -34.02 13.77
N VAL A 10 38.61 -34.51 14.14
CA VAL A 10 38.05 -34.42 15.48
C VAL A 10 38.79 -35.42 16.37
N PRO A 11 39.56 -35.01 17.39
CA PRO A 11 40.06 -35.92 18.41
C PRO A 11 39.00 -35.97 19.51
N LEU A 12 37.93 -36.73 19.28
CA LEU A 12 36.91 -37.02 20.29
C LEU A 12 36.99 -38.50 20.68
N LEU A 13 38.15 -38.89 21.20
CA LEU A 13 38.37 -40.22 21.76
C LEU A 13 39.55 -40.10 22.71
N VAL A 14 39.25 -39.96 24.00
CA VAL A 14 40.02 -40.31 25.21
C VAL A 14 39.55 -39.35 26.32
N LEU A 15 39.11 -39.93 27.45
CA LEU A 15 38.51 -39.32 28.66
C LEU A 15 36.97 -39.38 28.78
N CYS A 16 36.38 -40.52 28.45
CA CYS A 16 35.21 -41.03 29.18
C CYS A 16 35.45 -42.52 29.53
N THR A 17 36.47 -42.78 30.35
CA THR A 17 36.63 -44.05 31.07
C THR A 17 36.07 -43.89 32.48
N SER A 18 34.76 -43.77 32.57
CA SER A 18 34.00 -44.02 33.79
C SER A 18 32.53 -44.24 33.43
N ALA A 19 32.14 -45.52 33.47
CA ALA A 19 30.75 -46.00 33.49
C ALA A 19 29.86 -45.67 32.28
N LEU A 20 30.08 -46.37 31.16
CA LEU A 20 28.98 -46.73 30.26
C LEU A 20 28.21 -47.90 30.90
N TYR A 21 27.32 -47.59 31.84
CA TYR A 21 26.25 -48.51 32.23
C TYR A 21 25.05 -48.21 31.32
N ALA A 22 25.04 -48.79 30.11
CA ALA A 22 23.87 -48.82 29.26
C ALA A 22 22.94 -49.95 29.76
N GLY A 23 22.27 -49.71 30.89
CA GLY A 23 21.26 -50.62 31.42
C GLY A 23 19.99 -50.54 30.57
N VAL A 24 19.76 -51.53 29.71
CA VAL A 24 18.43 -51.77 29.16
C VAL A 24 17.66 -52.57 30.22
N GLY A 25 16.52 -52.03 30.68
CA GLY A 25 15.74 -52.61 31.76
C GLY A 25 15.32 -54.06 31.48
N GLY A 26 15.81 -54.97 32.31
CA GLY A 26 15.47 -56.39 32.33
C GLY A 26 16.50 -57.11 33.20
N GLY A 27 16.11 -57.52 34.41
CA GLY A 27 16.99 -58.07 35.44
C GLY A 27 17.60 -59.42 35.07
N VAL A 28 18.66 -59.40 34.25
CA VAL A 28 19.58 -60.52 34.06
C VAL A 28 20.99 -59.93 34.01
N GLU A 29 21.76 -60.12 35.08
CA GLU A 29 23.18 -59.74 35.14
C GLU A 29 24.00 -60.73 34.30
N VAL A 30 24.14 -60.46 33.01
CA VAL A 30 25.10 -61.17 32.16
C VAL A 30 26.41 -60.38 32.15
N ARG A 31 27.47 -60.95 32.75
CA ARG A 31 28.85 -60.50 32.55
C ARG A 31 29.33 -60.98 31.18
N GLU A 32 28.99 -60.24 30.13
CA GLU A 32 29.67 -60.35 28.85
C GLU A 32 30.59 -59.15 28.67
N SER A 33 31.88 -59.41 28.45
CA SER A 33 32.85 -58.40 28.03
C SER A 33 32.44 -57.92 26.64
N VAL A 34 31.85 -56.72 26.56
CA VAL A 34 31.50 -56.13 25.28
C VAL A 34 32.77 -55.59 24.64
N ASP A 35 33.20 -56.21 23.54
CA ASP A 35 34.29 -55.71 22.71
C ASP A 35 33.89 -54.37 22.06
N LEU A 36 34.14 -53.28 22.78
CA LEU A 36 33.89 -51.90 22.34
C LEU A 36 34.41 -51.57 20.92
N PRO A 37 35.62 -52.00 20.49
CA PRO A 37 36.07 -51.76 19.12
C PRO A 37 35.26 -52.55 18.08
N GLU A 38 34.70 -53.70 18.43
CA GLU A 38 33.89 -54.51 17.54
C GLU A 38 32.46 -53.94 17.42
N LEU A 39 31.88 -53.50 18.54
CA LEU A 39 30.61 -52.78 18.56
C LEU A 39 30.66 -51.47 17.74
N LEU A 40 31.75 -50.70 17.85
CA LEU A 40 31.95 -49.49 17.06
C LEU A 40 32.08 -49.79 15.55
N LYS A 41 32.73 -50.90 15.17
CA LYS A 41 32.80 -51.32 13.76
C LYS A 41 31.43 -51.73 13.21
N PHE A 42 30.66 -52.51 13.97
CA PHE A 42 29.32 -52.93 13.55
C PHE A 42 28.34 -51.76 13.45
N THR A 43 28.36 -50.83 14.41
CA THR A 43 27.52 -49.63 14.37
C THR A 43 27.91 -48.68 13.23
N ALA A 44 29.20 -48.48 12.97
CA ALA A 44 29.67 -47.70 11.83
C ALA A 44 29.28 -48.35 10.49
N ALA A 45 29.46 -49.67 10.34
CA ALA A 45 29.06 -50.40 9.15
C ALA A 45 27.55 -50.33 8.90
N PHE A 46 26.75 -50.42 9.96
CA PHE A 46 25.30 -50.31 9.89
C PHE A 46 24.84 -48.90 9.47
N LEU A 47 25.41 -47.85 10.06
CA LEU A 47 25.11 -46.46 9.69
C LEU A 47 25.55 -46.14 8.26
N LEU A 48 26.71 -46.66 7.82
CA LEU A 48 27.16 -46.53 6.43
C LEU A 48 26.26 -47.29 5.45
N GLY A 49 25.80 -48.48 5.82
CA GLY A 49 24.85 -49.26 5.01
C GLY A 49 23.50 -48.54 4.84
N ILE A 50 22.92 -48.06 5.94
CA ILE A 50 21.67 -47.30 5.90
C ILE A 50 21.83 -46.02 5.09
N SER A 51 22.87 -45.23 5.34
CA SER A 51 23.10 -43.98 4.60
C SER A 51 23.32 -44.20 3.11
N ALA A 52 24.00 -45.29 2.71
CA ALA A 52 24.16 -45.64 1.31
C ALA A 52 22.82 -46.02 0.66
N VAL A 53 22.00 -46.84 1.31
CA VAL A 53 20.69 -47.27 0.78
C VAL A 53 19.73 -46.08 0.67
N PHE A 54 19.58 -45.28 1.72
CA PHE A 54 18.70 -44.11 1.71
C PHE A 54 19.24 -43.00 0.79
N GLY A 55 20.56 -42.78 0.77
CA GLY A 55 21.19 -41.81 -0.13
C GLY A 55 21.00 -42.17 -1.59
N MET A 56 21.18 -43.45 -1.96
CA MET A 56 20.96 -43.93 -3.32
C MET A 56 19.49 -43.89 -3.72
N GLY A 57 18.58 -44.25 -2.80
CA GLY A 57 17.13 -44.13 -3.00
C GLY A 57 16.69 -42.68 -3.25
N LEU A 58 17.18 -41.73 -2.45
CA LEU A 58 16.89 -40.30 -2.61
C LEU A 58 17.49 -39.74 -3.90
N ALA A 59 18.71 -40.13 -4.28
CA ALA A 59 19.33 -39.70 -5.53
C ALA A 59 18.55 -40.20 -6.76
N PHE A 60 18.06 -41.45 -6.72
CA PHE A 60 17.21 -42.01 -7.77
C PHE A 60 15.88 -41.25 -7.87
N ALA A 61 15.22 -41.02 -6.73
CA ALA A 61 13.97 -40.25 -6.70
C ALA A 61 14.18 -38.81 -7.22
N ALA A 62 15.22 -38.12 -6.78
CA ALA A 62 15.53 -36.76 -7.23
C ALA A 62 15.72 -36.67 -8.75
N LYS A 63 16.40 -37.65 -9.36
CA LYS A 63 16.61 -37.67 -10.81
C LYS A 63 15.34 -38.07 -11.58
N LYS A 64 14.54 -38.99 -11.04
CA LYS A 64 13.32 -39.49 -11.70
C LYS A 64 12.19 -38.46 -11.68
N TYR A 65 12.09 -37.66 -10.62
CA TYR A 65 11.05 -36.65 -10.41
C TYR A 65 11.52 -35.21 -10.65
N ALA A 66 12.70 -35.01 -11.24
CA ALA A 66 13.18 -33.68 -11.62
C ALA A 66 12.23 -33.07 -12.67
N VAL A 67 11.46 -32.08 -12.25
CA VAL A 67 10.59 -31.29 -13.13
C VAL A 67 11.47 -30.38 -13.98
N LYS A 68 11.29 -30.41 -15.31
CA LYS A 68 11.95 -29.46 -16.21
C LYS A 68 11.32 -28.08 -16.03
N GLU A 69 11.99 -27.21 -15.30
CA GLU A 69 11.60 -25.82 -15.14
C GLU A 69 12.05 -25.02 -16.37
N ASP A 70 11.19 -24.13 -16.86
CA ASP A 70 11.56 -23.20 -17.92
C ASP A 70 12.59 -22.20 -17.37
N PRO A 71 13.77 -22.03 -18.01
CA PRO A 71 14.81 -21.11 -17.54
C PRO A 71 14.33 -19.66 -17.43
N ARG A 72 13.25 -19.29 -18.13
CA ARG A 72 12.65 -17.94 -18.02
C ARG A 72 12.04 -17.68 -16.65
N VAL A 73 11.58 -18.71 -15.93
CA VAL A 73 10.98 -18.55 -14.60
C VAL A 73 12.01 -18.02 -13.60
N GLU A 74 13.24 -18.54 -13.66
CA GLU A 74 14.32 -18.08 -12.79
C GLU A 74 14.73 -16.65 -13.13
N GLN A 75 14.89 -16.33 -14.41
CA GLN A 75 15.20 -14.97 -14.87
C GLN A 75 14.14 -13.95 -14.44
N VAL A 76 12.86 -14.32 -14.54
CA VAL A 76 11.77 -13.47 -14.07
C VAL A 76 11.83 -13.34 -12.55
N SER A 77 12.04 -14.44 -11.81
CA SER A 77 12.14 -14.44 -10.36
C SER A 77 13.19 -13.46 -9.86
N GLU A 78 14.41 -13.51 -10.41
CA GLU A 78 15.54 -12.62 -10.09
C GLU A 78 15.24 -11.13 -10.34
N CYS A 79 14.35 -10.82 -11.27
CA CYS A 79 13.93 -9.45 -11.56
C CYS A 79 12.87 -8.92 -10.58
N LEU A 80 12.29 -9.76 -9.73
CA LEU A 80 11.28 -9.37 -8.75
C LEU A 80 11.92 -8.84 -7.46
N ALA A 81 11.12 -8.17 -6.65
CA ALA A 81 11.58 -7.64 -5.37
C ALA A 81 11.86 -8.71 -4.28
N HIS A 82 11.63 -10.00 -4.56
CA HIS A 82 11.78 -11.12 -3.61
C HIS A 82 11.14 -10.94 -2.22
N ALA A 83 10.09 -10.11 -2.13
CA ALA A 83 9.49 -9.74 -0.85
C ALA A 83 8.46 -10.76 -0.32
N HIS A 84 8.08 -11.77 -1.12
CA HIS A 84 7.06 -12.79 -0.78
C HIS A 84 5.77 -12.22 -0.14
N CYS A 85 5.36 -11.02 -0.54
CA CYS A 85 4.30 -10.25 0.13
C CYS A 85 2.88 -10.59 -0.30
N GLY A 86 2.71 -11.36 -1.38
CA GLY A 86 1.40 -11.72 -1.93
C GLY A 86 0.60 -10.56 -2.55
N ALA A 87 1.19 -9.37 -2.71
CA ALA A 87 0.48 -8.20 -3.24
C ALA A 87 -0.01 -8.39 -4.69
N CYS A 88 0.66 -9.23 -5.46
CA CYS A 88 0.30 -9.59 -6.82
C CYS A 88 -0.83 -10.64 -6.92
N GLY A 89 -1.33 -11.15 -5.77
CA GLY A 89 -2.35 -12.20 -5.72
C GLY A 89 -1.80 -13.63 -5.75
N TYR A 90 -0.48 -13.80 -5.85
CA TYR A 90 0.17 -15.10 -5.83
C TYR A 90 0.85 -15.37 -4.47
N PRO A 91 0.91 -16.64 -4.00
CA PRO A 91 1.51 -16.97 -2.69
C PRO A 91 2.98 -16.61 -2.54
N GLY A 92 3.72 -16.46 -3.64
CA GLY A 92 5.13 -16.10 -3.61
C GLY A 92 5.64 -15.59 -4.95
N CYS A 93 6.86 -15.02 -4.93
CA CYS A 93 7.51 -14.42 -6.09
C CYS A 93 7.73 -15.45 -7.21
N ARG A 94 8.15 -16.67 -6.86
CA ARG A 94 8.38 -17.75 -7.81
C ARG A 94 7.09 -18.21 -8.49
N GLN A 95 5.98 -18.32 -7.75
CA GLN A 95 4.68 -18.70 -8.32
C GLN A 95 4.15 -17.64 -9.28
N TYR A 96 4.38 -16.36 -8.98
CA TYR A 96 4.08 -15.29 -9.94
C TYR A 96 4.98 -15.38 -11.18
N ALA A 97 6.28 -15.64 -11.01
CA ALA A 97 7.22 -15.81 -12.12
C ALA A 97 6.83 -16.97 -13.05
N GLU A 98 6.41 -18.10 -12.48
CA GLU A 98 5.91 -19.24 -13.25
C GLU A 98 4.59 -18.91 -13.97
N ALA A 99 3.66 -18.24 -13.27
CA ALA A 99 2.37 -17.87 -13.83
C ALA A 99 2.50 -16.86 -14.97
N VAL A 100 3.41 -15.89 -14.89
CA VAL A 100 3.60 -14.89 -15.95
C VAL A 100 4.30 -15.45 -17.18
N VAL A 101 5.14 -16.48 -17.02
CA VAL A 101 5.79 -17.18 -18.14
C VAL A 101 4.82 -18.14 -18.81
N THR A 102 4.07 -18.93 -18.03
CA THR A 102 3.23 -20.02 -18.55
C THR A 102 1.90 -19.52 -19.11
N ASN A 103 1.25 -18.56 -18.45
CA ASN A 103 -0.08 -18.10 -18.83
C ASN A 103 -0.01 -16.78 -19.61
N PRO A 104 -0.59 -16.67 -20.81
CA PRO A 104 -0.57 -15.43 -21.60
C PRO A 104 -1.36 -14.29 -20.95
N ASP A 105 -2.43 -14.59 -20.20
CA ASP A 105 -3.34 -13.59 -19.62
C ASP A 105 -2.78 -12.87 -18.39
N VAL A 106 -1.73 -13.41 -17.77
CA VAL A 106 -1.12 -12.82 -16.58
C VAL A 106 -0.26 -11.63 -17.00
N LYS A 107 -0.60 -10.45 -16.47
CA LYS A 107 0.11 -9.20 -16.77
C LYS A 107 1.50 -9.18 -16.13
N PRO A 108 2.53 -8.62 -16.79
CA PRO A 108 3.90 -8.54 -16.27
C PRO A 108 4.08 -7.47 -15.18
N ASN A 109 3.10 -6.60 -14.96
CA ASN A 109 3.17 -5.44 -14.07
C ASN A 109 2.52 -5.65 -12.69
N LEU A 110 2.31 -6.89 -12.24
CA LEU A 110 1.64 -7.18 -10.97
C LEU A 110 2.57 -7.07 -9.74
N CYS A 111 3.90 -7.05 -9.94
CA CYS A 111 4.86 -6.87 -8.86
C CYS A 111 4.86 -5.42 -8.36
N THR A 112 3.95 -5.08 -7.44
CA THR A 112 3.90 -3.74 -6.84
C THR A 112 5.23 -3.33 -6.20
N PRO A 113 5.98 -4.21 -5.49
CA PRO A 113 7.19 -3.76 -4.83
C PRO A 113 8.37 -3.51 -5.77
N GLY A 114 8.40 -4.21 -6.91
CA GLY A 114 9.41 -4.02 -7.95
C GLY A 114 9.15 -2.83 -8.87
N GLY A 115 7.94 -2.27 -8.81
CA GLY A 115 7.56 -1.07 -9.57
C GLY A 115 7.66 -1.26 -11.08
N SER A 116 7.86 -0.15 -11.79
CA SER A 116 7.99 -0.15 -13.25
C SER A 116 9.24 -0.89 -13.73
N ALA A 117 10.34 -0.82 -12.97
CA ALA A 117 11.60 -1.47 -13.34
C ALA A 117 11.45 -2.99 -13.45
N SER A 118 10.85 -3.64 -12.45
CA SER A 118 10.55 -5.08 -12.53
C SER A 118 9.54 -5.38 -13.63
N ALA A 119 8.51 -4.54 -13.82
CA ALA A 119 7.51 -4.76 -14.87
C ALA A 119 8.11 -4.75 -16.27
N GLU A 120 9.04 -3.82 -16.55
CA GLU A 120 9.75 -3.71 -17.83
C GLU A 120 10.72 -4.89 -18.05
N ALA A 121 11.41 -5.33 -17.01
CA ALA A 121 12.28 -6.50 -17.07
C ALA A 121 11.49 -7.78 -17.35
N VAL A 122 10.38 -8.01 -16.63
CA VAL A 122 9.50 -9.16 -16.83
C VAL A 122 8.89 -9.14 -18.23
N ALA A 123 8.44 -7.97 -18.70
CA ALA A 123 7.92 -7.77 -20.06
C ALA A 123 8.95 -8.16 -21.13
N ARG A 124 10.22 -7.77 -20.95
CA ARG A 124 11.32 -8.11 -21.88
C ARG A 124 11.57 -9.62 -21.95
N ILE A 125 11.52 -10.31 -20.81
CA ILE A 125 11.77 -11.77 -20.74
C ILE A 125 10.57 -12.55 -21.31
N THR A 126 9.35 -12.11 -21.03
CA THR A 126 8.12 -12.81 -21.43
C THR A 126 7.58 -12.40 -22.80
N GLY A 127 8.13 -11.36 -23.43
CA GLY A 127 7.65 -10.80 -24.70
C GLY A 127 6.31 -10.05 -24.59
N LYS A 128 5.87 -9.71 -23.38
CA LYS A 128 4.60 -9.03 -23.10
C LYS A 128 4.78 -7.52 -23.02
N VAL A 129 3.71 -6.75 -23.23
CA VAL A 129 3.72 -5.30 -23.06
C VAL A 129 3.43 -4.95 -21.60
N ALA A 130 4.31 -4.18 -20.97
CA ALA A 130 4.08 -3.63 -19.64
C ALA A 130 3.23 -2.35 -19.73
N GLU A 131 1.98 -2.42 -19.28
CA GLU A 131 1.16 -1.22 -19.06
C GLU A 131 1.71 -0.45 -17.85
N LYS A 132 1.81 0.88 -17.98
CA LYS A 132 2.19 1.75 -16.86
C LYS A 132 1.09 1.74 -15.80
N THR A 133 1.40 1.16 -14.65
CA THR A 133 0.52 1.16 -13.47
C THR A 133 0.78 2.42 -12.64
N GLU A 134 -0.28 3.07 -12.16
CA GLU A 134 -0.15 4.19 -11.23
C GLU A 134 0.50 3.75 -9.91
N PRO A 135 1.44 4.53 -9.36
CA PRO A 135 2.05 4.21 -8.08
C PRO A 135 0.99 4.19 -6.97
N LYS A 136 1.06 3.19 -6.11
CA LYS A 136 0.18 3.02 -4.94
C LYS A 136 0.97 3.23 -3.66
N ILE A 137 0.28 3.57 -2.59
CA ILE A 137 0.85 3.80 -1.27
C ILE A 137 -0.11 3.29 -0.19
N ALA A 138 0.44 2.78 0.91
CA ALA A 138 -0.35 2.47 2.10
C ALA A 138 -0.78 3.76 2.82
N ARG A 139 -2.07 3.85 3.18
CA ARG A 139 -2.64 4.98 3.93
C ARG A 139 -3.36 4.48 5.18
N VAL A 140 -3.20 5.21 6.27
CA VAL A 140 -3.77 4.86 7.58
C VAL A 140 -5.06 5.65 7.81
N PHE A 141 -6.19 4.96 7.95
CA PHE A 141 -7.53 5.49 8.18
C PHE A 141 -7.83 5.71 9.68
N CYS A 142 -6.89 6.31 10.39
CA CYS A 142 -7.07 6.69 11.78
C CYS A 142 -6.20 7.91 12.11
N GLN A 143 -6.80 8.95 12.69
CA GLN A 143 -6.11 10.12 13.23
C GLN A 143 -6.20 10.24 14.76
N GLY A 144 -6.99 9.39 15.41
CA GLY A 144 -7.17 9.42 16.86
C GLY A 144 -5.99 8.79 17.58
N GLY A 145 -4.88 9.51 17.74
CA GLY A 145 -3.75 9.06 18.56
C GLY A 145 -4.09 8.99 20.05
N CYS A 146 -3.08 8.74 20.89
CA CYS A 146 -3.26 8.75 22.35
C CYS A 146 -3.84 10.06 22.89
N SER A 147 -3.48 11.20 22.29
CA SER A 147 -3.93 12.54 22.69
C SER A 147 -5.39 12.83 22.31
N LYS A 148 -5.88 12.26 21.20
CA LYS A 148 -7.18 12.62 20.58
C LYS A 148 -8.27 11.57 20.77
N SER A 149 -7.93 10.39 21.27
CA SER A 149 -8.85 9.28 21.48
C SER A 149 -8.83 8.83 22.93
N VAL A 150 -10.00 8.59 23.48
CA VAL A 150 -10.16 8.06 24.84
C VAL A 150 -9.72 6.59 24.87
N ARG A 151 -9.03 6.19 25.95
CA ARG A 151 -8.73 4.80 26.29
C ARG A 151 -9.68 4.32 27.38
N ARG A 152 -10.16 3.07 27.28
CA ARG A 152 -11.07 2.45 28.25
C ARG A 152 -10.32 1.97 29.50
N PHE A 153 -9.10 1.50 29.30
CA PHE A 153 -8.19 1.03 30.34
C PHE A 153 -6.76 1.17 29.84
N LYS A 154 -5.78 1.00 30.73
CA LYS A 154 -4.36 0.94 30.38
C LYS A 154 -3.98 -0.51 30.14
N TYR A 155 -3.48 -0.83 28.95
CA TYR A 155 -3.01 -2.18 28.65
C TYR A 155 -1.56 -2.36 29.11
N GLU A 156 -1.34 -3.35 29.96
CA GLU A 156 -0.02 -3.77 30.43
C GLU A 156 0.22 -5.20 29.97
N GLY A 157 0.96 -5.35 28.88
CA GLY A 157 1.20 -6.64 28.24
C GLY A 157 2.19 -6.53 27.10
N VAL A 158 2.25 -7.57 26.26
CA VAL A 158 3.14 -7.59 25.09
C VAL A 158 2.74 -6.46 24.14
N LYS A 159 3.70 -5.60 23.76
CA LYS A 159 3.47 -4.44 22.88
C LYS A 159 3.22 -4.86 21.43
N ASP A 160 2.10 -5.53 21.19
CA ASP A 160 1.64 -5.98 19.88
C ASP A 160 0.13 -5.77 19.72
N CYS A 161 -0.27 -5.27 18.55
CA CYS A 161 -1.68 -5.00 18.26
C CYS A 161 -2.54 -6.26 18.28
N LYS A 162 -1.99 -7.43 17.90
CA LYS A 162 -2.74 -8.70 17.94
C LYS A 162 -2.89 -9.20 19.38
N ALA A 163 -1.91 -8.98 20.24
CA ALA A 163 -2.04 -9.28 21.66
C ALA A 163 -3.05 -8.34 22.34
N ALA A 164 -2.95 -7.04 22.06
CA ALA A 164 -3.83 -6.03 22.65
C ALA A 164 -5.29 -6.19 22.25
N ILE A 165 -5.60 -6.62 21.02
CA ILE A 165 -6.99 -6.79 20.58
C ILE A 165 -7.72 -7.92 21.33
N LEU A 166 -6.99 -8.92 21.85
CA LEU A 166 -7.55 -10.00 22.66
C LEU A 166 -8.07 -9.49 24.02
N ALA A 167 -7.54 -8.37 24.51
CA ALA A 167 -8.06 -7.69 25.68
C ALA A 167 -9.29 -6.85 25.29
N SER A 168 -10.45 -7.48 25.10
CA SER A 168 -11.74 -6.80 24.87
C SER A 168 -11.80 -5.88 23.63
N GLY A 169 -11.10 -6.23 22.55
CA GLY A 169 -11.04 -5.44 21.31
C GLY A 169 -9.99 -4.33 21.31
N GLY A 170 -9.11 -4.32 22.32
CA GLY A 170 -8.11 -3.29 22.52
C GLY A 170 -8.50 -2.29 23.60
N ASP A 171 -7.50 -1.54 24.04
CA ASP A 171 -7.60 -0.61 25.16
C ASP A 171 -8.15 0.76 24.78
N LYS A 172 -8.29 1.03 23.48
CA LYS A 172 -8.91 2.23 22.94
C LYS A 172 -10.43 2.15 23.01
N ALA A 173 -11.10 3.27 23.29
CA ALA A 173 -12.57 3.32 23.27
C ALA A 173 -13.16 3.04 21.88
N CYS A 174 -12.46 3.43 20.81
CA CYS A 174 -12.82 3.09 19.45
C CYS A 174 -12.22 1.74 19.05
N ILE A 175 -13.07 0.72 18.92
CA ILE A 175 -12.68 -0.65 18.51
C ILE A 175 -12.17 -0.74 17.07
N TYR A 176 -12.54 0.22 16.23
CA TYR A 176 -12.16 0.28 14.81
C TYR A 176 -10.83 0.97 14.57
N GLY A 177 -10.28 1.67 15.57
CA GLY A 177 -9.13 2.55 15.39
C GLY A 177 -7.79 1.81 15.35
N CYS A 178 -6.73 2.55 15.02
CA CYS A 178 -5.38 2.09 15.31
C CYS A 178 -5.16 2.04 16.83
N LEU A 179 -4.64 0.92 17.34
CA LEU A 179 -4.31 0.71 18.76
C LEU A 179 -2.98 1.36 19.17
N GLY A 180 -2.04 1.46 18.21
CA GLY A 180 -0.77 2.17 18.39
C GLY A 180 0.42 1.35 18.89
N TYR A 181 0.35 0.01 18.91
CA TYR A 181 1.47 -0.84 19.37
C TYR A 181 2.54 -1.19 18.30
N GLY A 182 2.44 -0.61 17.10
CA GLY A 182 3.50 -0.69 16.09
C GLY A 182 3.71 -2.06 15.41
N SER A 183 2.73 -2.98 15.43
CA SER A 183 2.89 -4.25 14.69
C SER A 183 3.12 -4.04 13.19
N CYS A 184 2.51 -3.01 12.60
CA CYS A 184 2.70 -2.67 11.19
C CYS A 184 4.10 -2.11 10.88
N SER A 185 4.74 -1.37 11.81
CA SER A 185 6.10 -0.88 11.59
C SER A 185 7.12 -2.02 11.66
N ARG A 186 6.97 -2.95 12.61
CA ARG A 186 7.81 -4.15 12.71
C ARG A 186 7.65 -5.09 11.52
N ALA A 187 6.44 -5.18 10.96
CA ALA A 187 6.15 -6.05 9.83
C ALA A 187 6.58 -5.48 8.46
N CYS A 188 7.05 -4.22 8.40
CA CYS A 188 7.39 -3.60 7.12
C CYS A 188 8.79 -4.02 6.65
N PRO A 189 8.93 -4.79 5.54
CA PRO A 189 10.26 -5.23 5.08
C PRO A 189 11.09 -4.08 4.49
N PHE A 190 10.45 -2.98 4.09
CA PHE A 190 11.10 -1.81 3.49
C PHE A 190 11.36 -0.67 4.50
N GLY A 191 11.02 -0.87 5.78
CA GLY A 191 11.19 0.17 6.79
C GLY A 191 10.43 1.47 6.51
N ALA A 192 9.32 1.41 5.77
CA ALA A 192 8.56 2.57 5.32
C ALA A 192 7.62 3.17 6.37
N ILE A 193 7.49 2.54 7.55
CA ILE A 193 6.53 2.94 8.58
C ILE A 193 7.27 3.28 9.87
N SER A 194 7.13 4.52 10.31
CA SER A 194 7.57 4.99 11.63
C SER A 194 6.38 5.23 12.55
N MET A 195 6.59 5.19 13.86
CA MET A 195 5.55 5.51 14.85
C MET A 195 5.73 6.95 15.31
N SER A 196 4.67 7.76 15.26
CA SER A 196 4.68 9.11 15.80
C SER A 196 4.62 9.12 17.34
N GLU A 197 4.87 10.29 17.94
CA GLU A 197 4.71 10.52 19.39
C GLU A 197 3.30 10.16 19.90
N ASP A 198 2.29 10.36 19.06
CA ASP A 198 0.90 10.01 19.31
C ASP A 198 0.60 8.50 19.18
N ASN A 199 1.63 7.67 18.99
CA ASN A 199 1.54 6.24 18.70
C ASN A 199 0.67 5.92 17.47
N LEU A 200 0.76 6.74 16.42
CA LEU A 200 0.15 6.43 15.12
C LEU A 200 1.22 6.12 14.07
N PRO A 201 0.97 5.16 13.17
CA PRO A 201 1.89 4.87 12.09
C PRO A 201 1.88 6.01 11.05
N VAL A 202 3.09 6.50 10.75
CA VAL A 202 3.40 7.47 9.69
C VAL A 202 4.11 6.70 8.58
N ILE A 203 3.60 6.82 7.36
CA ILE A 203 4.09 6.06 6.21
C ILE A 203 4.86 7.01 5.30
N ASP A 204 6.12 6.68 5.04
CA ASP A 204 6.99 7.41 4.13
C ASP A 204 6.60 7.08 2.68
N PRO A 205 6.17 8.07 1.88
CA PRO A 205 5.75 7.85 0.50
C PRO A 205 6.88 7.42 -0.43
N VAL A 206 8.13 7.73 -0.10
CA VAL A 206 9.29 7.40 -0.94
C VAL A 206 9.69 5.93 -0.73
N LYS A 207 9.63 5.45 0.51
CA LYS A 207 10.01 4.07 0.86
C LYS A 207 8.87 3.07 0.71
N CYS A 208 7.62 3.53 0.72
CA CYS A 208 6.47 2.64 0.66
C CYS A 208 6.28 2.09 -0.76
N THR A 209 6.41 0.78 -0.90
CA THR A 209 6.25 0.07 -2.17
C THR A 209 4.85 -0.54 -2.38
N ALA A 210 3.89 -0.19 -1.51
CA ALA A 210 2.52 -0.72 -1.53
C ALA A 210 2.41 -2.27 -1.56
N CYS A 211 3.28 -2.94 -0.81
CA CYS A 211 3.27 -4.40 -0.69
C CYS A 211 2.10 -4.98 0.13
N GLY A 212 1.30 -4.16 0.83
CA GLY A 212 0.11 -4.62 1.55
C GLY A 212 0.34 -5.38 2.87
N VAL A 213 1.58 -5.75 3.22
CA VAL A 213 1.90 -6.50 4.45
C VAL A 213 1.39 -5.80 5.72
N CYS A 214 1.49 -4.47 5.76
CA CYS A 214 0.99 -3.67 6.87
C CYS A 214 -0.54 -3.71 7.00
N ALA A 215 -1.27 -3.76 5.87
CA ALA A 215 -2.73 -3.88 5.84
C ALA A 215 -3.18 -5.26 6.32
N GLN A 216 -2.50 -6.33 5.90
CA GLN A 216 -2.77 -7.70 6.32
C GLN A 216 -2.45 -7.94 7.81
N THR A 217 -1.36 -7.34 8.30
CA THR A 217 -0.94 -7.48 9.71
C THR A 217 -1.85 -6.73 10.67
N CYS A 218 -2.55 -5.69 10.20
CA CYS A 218 -3.39 -4.84 11.03
C CYS A 218 -4.66 -5.58 11.48
N PRO A 219 -4.85 -5.86 12.79
CA PRO A 219 -6.02 -6.61 13.24
C PRO A 219 -7.33 -5.81 13.11
N THR A 220 -7.25 -4.47 13.19
CA THR A 220 -8.40 -3.57 13.01
C THR A 220 -8.60 -3.12 11.55
N LYS A 221 -7.74 -3.57 10.62
CA LYS A 221 -7.81 -3.27 9.17
C LYS A 221 -7.90 -1.77 8.83
N VAL A 222 -7.23 -0.92 9.61
CA VAL A 222 -7.23 0.54 9.38
C VAL A 222 -6.26 1.00 8.28
N ILE A 223 -5.44 0.12 7.72
CA ILE A 223 -4.48 0.47 6.67
C ILE A 223 -5.00 -0.08 5.35
N GLU A 224 -5.11 0.76 4.34
CA GLU A 224 -5.54 0.36 3.00
C GLU A 224 -4.53 0.89 1.97
N ILE A 225 -4.39 0.18 0.85
CA ILE A 225 -3.50 0.54 -0.25
C ILE A 225 -4.29 1.37 -1.26
N LEU A 226 -3.87 2.61 -1.50
CA LEU A 226 -4.53 3.55 -2.39
C LEU A 226 -3.58 4.08 -3.45
N PRO A 227 -4.07 4.50 -4.63
CA PRO A 227 -3.25 5.22 -5.61
C PRO A 227 -2.68 6.52 -5.03
N MET A 228 -1.41 6.81 -5.36
CA MET A 228 -0.66 7.95 -4.82
C MET A 228 -1.26 9.30 -5.25
N ALA A 229 -1.85 9.36 -6.44
CA ALA A 229 -2.49 10.56 -6.99
C ALA A 229 -3.73 11.05 -6.20
N LYS A 230 -4.23 10.24 -5.25
CA LYS A 230 -5.45 10.55 -4.48
C LYS A 230 -5.09 10.99 -3.07
N GLU A 231 -5.10 12.29 -2.86
CA GLU A 231 -4.55 12.92 -1.66
C GLU A 231 -5.61 13.47 -0.69
N VAL A 232 -6.88 13.51 -1.05
CA VAL A 232 -7.97 13.94 -0.15
C VAL A 232 -8.75 12.73 0.33
N LEU A 233 -8.61 12.40 1.62
CA LEU A 233 -9.15 11.17 2.21
C LEU A 233 -9.81 11.43 3.57
N VAL A 234 -10.88 10.71 3.86
CA VAL A 234 -11.49 10.67 5.21
C VAL A 234 -10.69 9.68 6.06
N ARG A 235 -9.84 10.18 6.96
CA ARG A 235 -8.96 9.36 7.80
C ARG A 235 -9.65 8.85 9.07
N CYS A 236 -10.81 8.24 8.90
CA CYS A 236 -11.57 7.60 9.98
C CYS A 236 -12.06 6.22 9.51
N HIS A 237 -12.03 5.23 10.41
CA HIS A 237 -12.53 3.88 10.16
C HIS A 237 -13.69 3.49 11.09
N SER A 238 -14.09 4.38 12.00
CA SER A 238 -15.20 4.13 12.92
C SER A 238 -16.52 3.96 12.18
N LYS A 239 -17.29 2.93 12.54
CA LYS A 239 -18.66 2.70 12.08
C LYS A 239 -19.70 3.02 13.18
N ASP A 240 -19.24 3.59 14.30
CA ASP A 240 -20.11 3.99 15.39
C ASP A 240 -20.92 5.23 15.02
N LYS A 241 -22.13 5.34 15.57
CA LYS A 241 -23.00 6.52 15.41
C LYS A 241 -22.25 7.79 15.85
N GLY A 242 -22.52 8.91 15.17
CA GLY A 242 -21.83 10.18 15.37
C GLY A 242 -21.63 10.62 16.83
N PRO A 243 -22.64 10.57 17.71
CA PRO A 243 -22.48 10.93 19.13
C PRO A 243 -21.48 10.04 19.87
N VAL A 244 -21.48 8.74 19.61
CA VAL A 244 -20.54 7.78 20.20
C VAL A 244 -19.13 8.03 19.66
N THR A 245 -19.01 8.22 18.34
CA THR A 245 -17.71 8.55 17.73
C THR A 245 -17.12 9.84 18.32
N LYS A 246 -17.94 10.89 18.52
CA LYS A 246 -17.49 12.16 19.13
C LYS A 246 -17.08 12.00 20.59
N LYS A 247 -17.76 11.15 21.36
CA LYS A 247 -17.38 10.81 22.75
C LYS A 247 -16.04 10.07 22.79
N ASN A 248 -15.82 9.16 21.85
CA ASN A 248 -14.63 8.29 21.84
C ASN A 248 -13.40 8.98 21.21
N CYS A 249 -13.60 9.87 20.23
CA CYS A 249 -12.52 10.50 19.48
C CYS A 249 -12.88 11.91 19.01
N GLN A 250 -11.97 12.86 19.26
CA GLN A 250 -12.15 14.27 18.90
C GLN A 250 -12.09 14.50 17.37
N VAL A 251 -11.32 13.68 16.64
CA VAL A 251 -11.10 13.79 15.18
C VAL A 251 -11.84 12.71 14.37
N GLY A 252 -12.87 12.12 14.96
CA GLY A 252 -13.69 11.08 14.31
C GLY A 252 -14.65 11.65 13.26
N CYS A 253 -14.96 10.88 12.23
CA CYS A 253 -16.04 11.22 11.31
C CYS A 253 -17.38 10.97 12.01
N ILE A 254 -18.24 11.98 12.07
CA ILE A 254 -19.56 11.89 12.72
C ILE A 254 -20.72 11.70 11.72
N ALA A 255 -20.40 11.42 10.45
CA ALA A 255 -21.38 11.22 9.37
C ALA A 255 -22.41 12.35 9.21
N CYS A 256 -21.99 13.61 9.36
CA CYS A 256 -22.86 14.78 9.26
C CYS A 256 -23.34 15.12 7.83
N GLY A 257 -22.77 14.51 6.79
CA GLY A 257 -23.15 14.74 5.38
C GLY A 257 -22.69 16.08 4.77
N LEU A 258 -22.00 16.95 5.51
CA LEU A 258 -21.51 18.23 4.97
C LEU A 258 -20.56 18.07 3.78
N CYS A 259 -19.67 17.06 3.83
CA CYS A 259 -18.76 16.73 2.73
C CYS A 259 -19.50 16.34 1.44
N GLN A 260 -20.64 15.66 1.56
CA GLN A 260 -21.48 15.26 0.43
C GLN A 260 -22.14 16.50 -0.20
N LYS A 261 -22.69 17.40 0.63
CA LYS A 261 -23.35 18.64 0.16
C LYS A 261 -22.39 19.62 -0.51
N VAL A 262 -21.16 19.72 -0.01
CA VAL A 262 -20.16 20.69 -0.51
C VAL A 262 -19.44 20.18 -1.77
N CYS A 263 -19.49 18.88 -2.07
CA CYS A 263 -18.74 18.30 -3.18
C CYS A 263 -19.40 18.62 -4.53
N PRO A 264 -18.77 19.41 -5.43
CA PRO A 264 -19.33 19.70 -6.75
C PRO A 264 -19.32 18.50 -7.71
N TYR A 265 -18.59 17.44 -7.36
CA TYR A 265 -18.43 16.23 -8.16
C TYR A 265 -19.18 15.01 -7.59
N ASN A 266 -19.96 15.20 -6.51
CA ASN A 266 -20.70 14.11 -5.84
C ASN A 266 -19.81 12.90 -5.47
N ALA A 267 -18.56 13.15 -5.08
CA ALA A 267 -17.58 12.11 -4.77
C ALA A 267 -17.68 11.60 -3.32
N ALA A 268 -18.14 12.43 -2.37
CA ALA A 268 -18.29 12.01 -0.98
C ALA A 268 -19.66 11.33 -0.75
N LYS A 269 -19.64 10.11 -0.21
CA LYS A 269 -20.84 9.38 0.23
C LYS A 269 -20.78 9.15 1.73
N VAL A 270 -21.94 9.03 2.37
CA VAL A 270 -22.07 8.69 3.78
C VAL A 270 -22.86 7.39 3.87
N GLU A 271 -22.22 6.34 4.35
CA GLU A 271 -22.79 5.00 4.48
C GLU A 271 -22.33 4.41 5.83
N ASN A 272 -23.20 3.68 6.52
CA ASN A 272 -22.88 3.02 7.80
C ASN A 272 -22.26 3.97 8.84
N TYR A 273 -22.82 5.17 8.99
CA TYR A 273 -22.33 6.20 9.91
C TYR A 273 -20.88 6.64 9.68
N LEU A 274 -20.36 6.47 8.45
CA LEU A 274 -19.02 6.88 8.05
C LEU A 274 -19.03 7.53 6.67
N SER A 275 -18.27 8.62 6.50
CA SER A 275 -18.06 9.19 5.17
C SER A 275 -16.89 8.51 4.45
N ARG A 276 -17.09 8.21 3.17
CA ARG A 276 -16.06 7.72 2.24
C ARG A 276 -16.08 8.57 0.97
N ILE A 277 -14.88 8.84 0.45
CA ILE A 277 -14.70 9.61 -0.79
C ILE A 277 -14.38 8.62 -1.89
N ASP A 278 -15.23 8.62 -2.91
CA ASP A 278 -15.03 7.91 -4.17
C ASP A 278 -13.84 8.56 -4.90
N LEU A 279 -12.77 7.78 -5.06
CA LEU A 279 -11.51 8.25 -5.60
C LEU A 279 -11.59 8.54 -7.10
N ASP A 280 -12.47 7.88 -7.83
CA ASP A 280 -12.60 8.03 -9.29
C ASP A 280 -13.29 9.35 -9.64
N LYS A 281 -14.29 9.72 -8.83
CA LYS A 281 -15.04 10.98 -8.99
C LYS A 281 -14.31 12.17 -8.39
N CYS A 282 -13.54 11.97 -7.32
CA CYS A 282 -12.87 13.05 -6.63
C CYS A 282 -11.77 13.67 -7.51
N LYS A 283 -11.92 14.95 -7.85
CA LYS A 283 -10.88 15.77 -8.50
C LYS A 283 -9.94 16.46 -7.51
N VAL A 284 -9.94 16.00 -6.25
CA VAL A 284 -8.99 16.44 -5.23
C VAL A 284 -9.01 17.97 -5.10
N CYS A 285 -10.17 18.57 -4.78
CA CYS A 285 -10.34 20.03 -4.74
C CYS A 285 -10.18 20.66 -3.33
N GLY A 286 -10.05 19.85 -2.28
CA GLY A 286 -9.82 20.30 -0.90
C GLY A 286 -11.03 20.90 -0.17
N LEU A 287 -12.16 21.15 -0.83
CA LEU A 287 -13.32 21.82 -0.22
C LEU A 287 -13.93 21.08 0.98
N CYS A 288 -13.92 19.76 0.96
CA CYS A 288 -14.47 18.96 2.05
C CYS A 288 -13.62 19.06 3.33
N VAL A 289 -12.32 19.34 3.21
CA VAL A 289 -11.40 19.48 4.34
C VAL A 289 -11.72 20.75 5.13
N THR A 290 -11.90 21.88 4.44
CA THR A 290 -12.18 23.18 5.08
C THR A 290 -13.54 23.25 5.77
N LYS A 291 -14.51 22.43 5.34
CA LYS A 291 -15.87 22.38 5.90
C LYS A 291 -16.08 21.26 6.92
N CYS A 292 -15.08 20.43 7.19
CA CYS A 292 -15.21 19.32 8.13
C CYS A 292 -15.10 19.83 9.58
N PRO A 293 -16.15 19.74 10.42
CA PRO A 293 -16.11 20.27 11.78
C PRO A 293 -15.18 19.49 12.73
N THR A 294 -14.87 18.22 12.42
CA THR A 294 -14.01 17.36 13.23
C THR A 294 -12.60 17.19 12.65
N ASN A 295 -12.28 17.84 11.53
CA ASN A 295 -11.00 17.67 10.82
C ASN A 295 -10.65 16.19 10.51
N ALA A 296 -11.68 15.36 10.32
CA ALA A 296 -11.51 13.94 10.00
C ALA A 296 -10.98 13.70 8.57
N ILE A 297 -11.10 14.70 7.69
CA ILE A 297 -10.64 14.65 6.30
C ILE A 297 -9.30 15.35 6.20
N VAL A 298 -8.33 14.70 5.55
CA VAL A 298 -6.97 15.23 5.37
C VAL A 298 -6.69 15.39 3.89
N ASP A 299 -6.04 16.50 3.54
CA ASP A 299 -5.41 16.74 2.24
C ASP A 299 -3.91 16.49 2.38
N TYR A 300 -3.35 15.59 1.57
CA TYR A 300 -1.90 15.35 1.54
C TYR A 300 -1.16 16.29 0.57
N ILE A 301 -1.87 17.15 -0.17
CA ILE A 301 -1.24 18.19 -0.99
C ILE A 301 -0.70 19.30 -0.08
N PRO A 302 0.63 19.52 -0.03
CA PRO A 302 1.23 20.47 0.90
C PRO A 302 0.84 21.93 0.60
N ALA A 303 0.73 22.30 -0.67
CA ALA A 303 0.26 23.61 -1.09
C ALA A 303 -0.39 23.53 -2.47
N ARG A 304 -1.63 24.00 -2.58
CA ARG A 304 -2.31 24.12 -3.87
C ARG A 304 -1.91 25.43 -4.52
N PRO A 305 -1.46 25.42 -5.78
CA PRO A 305 -1.19 26.66 -6.48
C PRO A 305 -2.51 27.42 -6.65
N LYS A 306 -2.44 28.71 -6.37
CA LYS A 306 -3.61 29.59 -6.34
C LYS A 306 -3.91 30.08 -7.75
N ALA A 307 -5.17 30.46 -7.95
CA ALA A 307 -5.66 30.91 -9.26
C ALA A 307 -5.22 32.35 -9.54
N PHE A 308 -4.82 32.63 -10.79
CA PHE A 308 -4.48 33.96 -11.29
C PHE A 308 -5.31 34.26 -12.54
N VAL A 309 -5.68 35.52 -12.73
CA VAL A 309 -6.47 35.96 -13.89
C VAL A 309 -5.55 36.65 -14.88
N THR A 310 -5.58 36.20 -16.12
CA THR A 310 -4.83 36.78 -17.24
C THR A 310 -5.63 37.85 -17.96
N GLU A 311 -4.95 38.60 -18.84
CA GLU A 311 -5.53 39.65 -19.70
C GLU A 311 -6.62 39.12 -20.65
N LYS A 312 -6.69 37.80 -20.88
CA LYS A 312 -7.76 37.14 -21.65
C LYS A 312 -9.14 37.24 -20.98
N CYS A 313 -9.23 37.80 -19.78
CA CYS A 313 -10.47 37.90 -19.03
C CYS A 313 -11.45 38.90 -19.67
N ILE A 314 -12.64 38.42 -20.02
CA ILE A 314 -13.71 39.23 -20.61
C ILE A 314 -14.68 39.83 -19.57
N GLY A 315 -14.42 39.67 -18.27
CA GLY A 315 -15.27 40.24 -17.21
C GLY A 315 -16.70 39.67 -17.14
N CYS A 316 -16.88 38.37 -17.39
CA CYS A 316 -18.20 37.71 -17.46
C CYS A 316 -18.85 37.34 -16.11
N HIS A 317 -18.17 37.56 -14.97
CA HIS A 317 -18.67 37.27 -13.61
C HIS A 317 -18.99 35.81 -13.26
N ALA A 318 -18.72 34.88 -14.18
CA ALA A 318 -18.82 33.45 -13.91
C ALA A 318 -17.94 33.00 -12.73
N CYS A 319 -16.69 33.50 -12.64
CA CYS A 319 -15.74 33.09 -11.61
C CYS A 319 -16.15 33.51 -10.19
N ALA A 320 -16.75 34.69 -10.04
CA ALA A 320 -17.23 35.19 -8.76
C ALA A 320 -18.44 34.37 -8.27
N LYS A 321 -19.39 34.06 -9.17
CA LYS A 321 -20.60 33.29 -8.87
C LYS A 321 -20.31 31.84 -8.43
N VAL A 322 -19.29 31.21 -9.02
CA VAL A 322 -18.95 29.80 -8.70
C VAL A 322 -17.93 29.65 -7.58
N CYS A 323 -17.40 30.75 -7.04
CA CYS A 323 -16.35 30.68 -6.04
C CYS A 323 -16.93 30.29 -4.66
N PRO A 324 -16.58 29.13 -4.10
CA PRO A 324 -17.13 28.67 -2.82
C PRO A 324 -16.59 29.43 -1.59
N VAL A 325 -15.50 30.18 -1.78
CA VAL A 325 -14.81 30.97 -0.74
C VAL A 325 -14.85 32.46 -1.04
N SER A 326 -15.62 32.87 -2.06
CA SER A 326 -15.77 34.28 -2.47
C SER A 326 -14.43 35.01 -2.68
N ALA A 327 -13.42 34.31 -3.22
CA ALA A 327 -12.09 34.85 -3.49
C ALA A 327 -12.02 35.62 -4.82
N ALA A 328 -12.93 35.37 -5.76
CA ALA A 328 -12.97 36.07 -7.04
C ALA A 328 -13.92 37.27 -6.97
N SER A 329 -13.43 38.45 -7.36
CA SER A 329 -14.19 39.69 -7.40
C SER A 329 -13.95 40.45 -8.71
N GLY A 330 -14.89 41.28 -9.12
CA GLY A 330 -14.76 42.13 -10.30
C GLY A 330 -16.10 42.58 -10.89
N GLU A 331 -16.06 43.73 -11.55
CA GLU A 331 -17.19 44.34 -12.25
C GLU A 331 -17.35 43.77 -13.67
N LEU A 332 -18.58 43.83 -14.19
CA LEU A 332 -18.87 43.41 -15.56
C LEU A 332 -17.99 44.17 -16.57
N LYS A 333 -17.47 43.45 -17.58
CA LYS A 333 -16.59 43.96 -18.64
C LYS A 333 -15.20 44.45 -18.20
N LYS A 334 -14.84 44.34 -16.91
CA LYS A 334 -13.49 44.62 -16.42
C LYS A 334 -12.76 43.31 -16.07
N GLN A 335 -11.43 43.35 -16.04
CA GLN A 335 -10.63 42.21 -15.61
C GLN A 335 -10.93 41.90 -14.13
N HIS A 336 -11.17 40.62 -13.84
CA HIS A 336 -11.46 40.16 -12.49
C HIS A 336 -10.18 39.89 -11.71
N LEU A 337 -10.25 40.05 -10.38
CA LEU A 337 -9.16 39.77 -9.46
C LEU A 337 -9.48 38.52 -8.63
N ILE A 338 -8.45 37.76 -8.28
CA ILE A 338 -8.55 36.66 -7.32
C ILE A 338 -7.71 37.00 -6.10
N ASP A 339 -8.37 37.11 -4.95
CA ASP A 339 -7.76 37.32 -3.64
C ASP A 339 -6.94 36.08 -3.25
N GLN A 340 -5.61 36.24 -3.22
CA GLN A 340 -4.67 35.19 -2.87
C GLN A 340 -4.79 34.76 -1.40
N GLY A 341 -5.30 35.60 -0.50
CA GLY A 341 -5.50 35.23 0.92
C GLY A 341 -6.65 34.23 1.10
N LYS A 342 -7.71 34.38 0.30
CA LYS A 342 -8.93 33.53 0.39
C LYS A 342 -8.91 32.33 -0.57
N CYS A 343 -8.13 32.41 -1.64
CA CYS A 343 -8.10 31.36 -2.66
C CYS A 343 -7.49 30.06 -2.10
N ILE A 344 -8.29 29.00 -2.09
CA ILE A 344 -7.87 27.65 -1.69
C ILE A 344 -7.34 26.80 -2.86
N GLY A 345 -7.21 27.37 -4.06
CA GLY A 345 -6.70 26.66 -5.24
C GLY A 345 -7.61 25.51 -5.74
N CYS A 346 -8.93 25.60 -5.53
CA CYS A 346 -9.86 24.50 -5.88
C CYS A 346 -10.09 24.29 -7.39
N GLY A 347 -9.70 25.23 -8.25
CA GLY A 347 -9.78 25.08 -9.71
C GLY A 347 -11.18 25.22 -10.33
N ILE A 348 -12.24 25.41 -9.55
CA ILE A 348 -13.63 25.46 -10.05
C ILE A 348 -13.85 26.64 -11.00
N CYS A 349 -13.28 27.80 -10.67
CA CYS A 349 -13.36 29.00 -11.50
C CYS A 349 -12.70 28.80 -12.87
N ALA A 350 -11.56 28.10 -12.92
CA ALA A 350 -10.87 27.79 -14.17
C ALA A 350 -11.74 26.92 -15.08
N THR A 351 -12.34 25.85 -14.56
CA THR A 351 -13.23 24.95 -15.34
C THR A 351 -14.46 25.66 -15.91
N LYS A 352 -14.97 26.68 -15.22
CA LYS A 352 -16.16 27.42 -15.65
C LYS A 352 -15.82 28.68 -16.47
N CYS A 353 -14.54 28.99 -16.66
CA CYS A 353 -14.13 30.14 -17.45
C CYS A 353 -14.35 29.87 -18.95
N PRO A 354 -15.17 30.67 -19.67
CA PRO A 354 -15.48 30.42 -21.07
C PRO A 354 -14.30 30.67 -22.03
N VAL A 355 -13.31 31.44 -21.58
CA VAL A 355 -12.13 31.89 -22.36
C VAL A 355 -10.82 31.34 -21.80
N ALA A 356 -10.88 30.40 -20.85
CA ALA A 356 -9.71 29.81 -20.18
C ALA A 356 -8.69 30.85 -19.65
N ALA A 357 -9.18 32.01 -19.18
CA ALA A 357 -8.34 33.13 -18.74
C ALA A 357 -7.79 32.99 -17.32
N ILE A 358 -8.12 31.91 -16.59
CA ILE A 358 -7.71 31.70 -15.20
C ILE A 358 -6.64 30.61 -15.16
N THR A 359 -5.41 30.97 -14.81
CA THR A 359 -4.22 30.12 -14.76
C THR A 359 -3.84 29.77 -13.32
N GLY A 360 -2.80 28.94 -13.16
CA GLY A 360 -2.18 28.64 -11.86
C GLY A 360 -2.90 27.58 -11.02
N THR A 361 -4.07 27.10 -11.44
CA THR A 361 -4.76 26.01 -10.73
C THR A 361 -4.25 24.64 -11.17
N PHE A 362 -4.32 23.64 -10.29
CA PHE A 362 -3.85 22.27 -10.58
C PHE A 362 -4.53 21.62 -11.81
N ASN A 363 -5.74 22.06 -12.15
CA ASN A 363 -6.53 21.57 -13.28
C ASN A 363 -6.38 22.43 -14.55
N TYR A 364 -5.58 23.50 -14.52
CA TYR A 364 -5.46 24.42 -15.67
C TYR A 364 -5.03 23.73 -16.98
N PRO A 365 -4.04 22.80 -17.00
CA PRO A 365 -3.66 22.13 -18.24
C PRO A 365 -4.83 21.39 -18.90
N ALA A 366 -5.64 20.69 -18.10
CA ALA A 366 -6.83 19.99 -18.60
C ALA A 366 -7.91 20.96 -19.10
N VAL A 367 -8.07 22.11 -18.44
CA VAL A 367 -9.01 23.16 -18.85
C VAL A 367 -8.60 23.78 -20.18
N LEU A 368 -7.31 24.05 -20.36
CA LEU A 368 -6.78 24.64 -21.60
C LEU A 368 -7.00 23.72 -22.79
N LEU A 369 -6.64 22.44 -22.66
CA LEU A 369 -6.88 21.42 -23.70
C LEU A 369 -8.37 21.31 -24.06
N ALA A 370 -9.26 21.31 -23.06
CA ALA A 370 -10.70 21.27 -23.30
C ALA A 370 -11.23 22.53 -24.01
N TYR A 371 -10.63 23.70 -23.73
CA TYR A 371 -10.96 24.95 -24.39
C TYR A 371 -10.48 24.96 -25.85
N GLU A 372 -9.23 24.56 -26.11
CA GLU A 372 -8.65 24.48 -27.46
C GLU A 372 -9.42 23.50 -28.34
N ALA A 373 -9.75 22.32 -27.82
CA ALA A 373 -10.59 21.35 -28.53
C ALA A 373 -11.97 21.93 -28.90
N LYS A 374 -12.57 22.71 -27.99
CA LYS A 374 -13.86 23.38 -28.25
C LYS A 374 -13.73 24.48 -29.32
N GLN A 375 -12.63 25.19 -29.38
CA GLN A 375 -12.38 26.20 -30.42
C GLN A 375 -12.16 25.54 -31.78
N ALA A 376 -11.30 24.51 -31.86
CA ALA A 376 -11.09 23.74 -33.08
C ALA A 376 -12.40 23.15 -33.63
N ALA A 377 -13.27 22.64 -32.75
CA ALA A 377 -14.60 22.14 -33.14
C ALA A 377 -15.51 23.25 -33.70
N ARG A 378 -15.44 24.46 -33.15
CA ARG A 378 -16.21 25.62 -33.65
C ARG A 378 -15.71 26.09 -34.99
N GLU A 379 -14.39 26.13 -35.18
CA GLU A 379 -13.76 26.49 -36.46
C GLU A 379 -14.13 25.48 -37.55
N LYS A 380 -14.04 24.17 -37.24
CA LYS A 380 -14.47 23.11 -38.16
C LYS A 380 -15.94 23.23 -38.54
N ALA A 381 -16.83 23.45 -37.57
CA ALA A 381 -18.26 23.64 -37.84
C ALA A 381 -18.57 24.92 -38.64
N LYS A 382 -17.74 25.96 -38.51
CA LYS A 382 -17.86 27.18 -39.31
C LYS A 382 -17.45 26.92 -40.76
N ALA A 383 -16.33 26.24 -40.97
CA ALA A 383 -15.85 25.85 -42.30
C ALA A 383 -16.85 24.94 -43.02
N GLU A 384 -17.43 23.95 -42.32
CA GLU A 384 -18.46 23.06 -42.90
C GLU A 384 -19.71 23.85 -43.34
N LYS A 385 -20.13 24.86 -42.57
CA LYS A 385 -21.27 25.71 -42.91
C LYS A 385 -21.01 26.60 -44.11
N GLU A 386 -19.81 27.16 -44.22
CA GLU A 386 -19.38 27.98 -45.36
C GLU A 386 -19.38 27.13 -46.64
N VAL A 387 -18.87 25.90 -46.60
CA VAL A 387 -18.90 24.97 -47.74
C VAL A 387 -20.33 24.58 -48.15
N THR A 388 -21.26 24.38 -47.19
CA THR A 388 -22.67 24.09 -47.50
C THR A 388 -23.51 25.30 -47.93
N ALA A 389 -23.01 26.52 -47.73
CA ALA A 389 -23.69 27.75 -48.15
C ALA A 389 -23.29 28.19 -49.56
N GLU A 390 -22.15 27.69 -50.06
CA GLU A 390 -21.64 27.91 -51.41
C GLU A 390 -22.04 26.80 -52.40
N ALA A 391 -22.64 25.70 -51.92
CA ALA A 391 -23.23 24.61 -52.70
C ALA A 391 -24.76 24.71 -52.70
#